data_AF-A0A1H7HZP4-F1
#
_entry.id   AF-A0A1H7HZP4-F1
#
_cell.length_a   1.000
_cell.length_b   1.000
_cell.length_c   1.000
_cell.angle_alpha   90.00
_cell.angle_beta   90.00
_cell.angle_gamma   90.00
#
_symmetry.space_group_name_H-M   'P 1'
#
loop_
_entity.id
_entity.type
_entity.pdbx_description
1 polymer ?
#
loop_
_entity_poly.entity_id
_entity_poly.type
_entity_poly.pdbx_seq_one_letter_code
_entity_poly.pdbx_strand_id
1 'polypeptide(L)' 'MNRFLALFAFVVFAIFVGILAFEVPSPDLVIVILITMALLAYDFITSSQNEPKD' A
#
# COMPACT_ATOMS: atom_id res chain seq x y z
N MET A 1 14.20 1.40 7.25
CA MET A 1 13.20 2.51 7.13
C MET A 1 12.64 2.77 8.53
N ASN A 2 12.30 4.02 8.89
CA ASN A 2 11.60 4.24 10.15
C ASN A 2 10.24 3.52 10.10
N ARG A 3 10.05 2.42 10.85
CA ARG A 3 8.83 1.58 10.81
C ARG A 3 7.56 2.39 11.02
N PHE A 4 7.63 3.43 11.86
CA PHE A 4 6.55 4.39 12.08
C PHE A 4 6.16 5.17 10.81
N LEU A 5 7.16 5.61 10.02
CA LEU A 5 6.92 6.33 8.77
C LEU A 5 6.32 5.41 7.69
N ALA A 6 6.76 4.14 7.64
CA ALA A 6 6.21 3.15 6.73
C ALA A 6 4.73 2.84 7.04
N LEU A 7 4.38 2.67 8.32
CA LEU A 7 2.99 2.50 8.76
C LEU A 7 2.13 3.73 8.44
N PHE A 8 2.65 4.93 8.68
CA PHE A 8 1.95 6.17 8.35
C PHE A 8 1.69 6.28 6.84
N ALA A 9 2.71 6.05 6.01
CA ALA A 9 2.58 6.07 4.56
C ALA A 9 1.58 5.02 4.06
N PHE A 10 1.60 3.81 4.63
CA PHE A 10 0.64 2.75 4.30
C PHE A 10 -0.81 3.17 4.59
N VAL A 11 -1.07 3.73 5.78
CA VAL A 11 -2.42 4.17 6.17
C VAL A 11 -2.91 5.31 5.28
N VAL A 12 -2.07 6.33 5.04
CA VAL A 12 -2.44 7.45 4.17
C VAL A 12 -2.72 6.98 2.74
N PHE A 13 -1.88 6.09 2.22
CA PHE A 13 -2.06 5.50 0.89
C PHE A 13 -3.36 4.70 0.79
N ALA A 14 -3.64 3.84 1.77
CA ALA A 14 -4.86 3.04 1.81
C ALA A 14 -6.13 3.90 1.87
N ILE A 15 -6.12 4.98 2.66
CA ILE A 15 -7.23 5.93 2.73
C ILE A 15 -7.44 6.62 1.38
N PHE A 16 -6.37 7.15 0.78
CA PHE A 16 -6.45 7.83 -0.51
C PHE A 16 -7.03 6.94 -1.61
N VAL A 17 -6.51 5.71 -1.72
CA VAL A 17 -6.97 4.73 -2.69
C VAL A 17 -8.41 4.30 -2.44
N GLY A 18 -8.81 4.15 -1.17
CA GLY A 18 -10.19 3.87 -0.78
C GLY A 18 -11.15 4.99 -1.19
N ILE A 19 -10.76 6.26 -1.03
CA ILE A 19 -11.54 7.40 -1.50
C ILE A 19 -11.69 7.37 -3.02
N LEU A 20 -10.59 7.14 -3.76
CA LEU A 20 -10.62 7.07 -5.22
C LEU A 20 -11.53 5.95 -5.74
N ALA A 21 -11.50 4.76 -5.10
CA ALA A 21 -12.37 3.64 -5.47
C ALA A 21 -13.86 3.95 -5.27
N PHE A 22 -14.20 4.78 -4.27
CA PHE A 22 -15.58 5.15 -3.95
C PHE A 22 -16.10 6.33 -4.78
N GLU A 23 -15.28 7.36 -4.95
CA GLU A 23 -15.65 8.59 -5.67
C GLU A 23 -15.61 8.39 -7.19
N VAL A 24 -14.68 7.56 -7.68
CA VAL A 24 -14.48 7.30 -9.11
C VAL A 24 -14.55 5.80 -9.39
N PRO A 25 -15.74 5.17 -9.28
CA PRO A 25 -15.92 3.73 -9.46
C PRO A 25 -15.84 3.36 -10.95
N SER A 26 -14.63 3.36 -11.49
CA SER A 26 -14.31 2.85 -12.83
C SER A 26 -13.65 1.48 -12.71
N PRO A 27 -14.07 0.48 -13.50
CA PRO A 27 -13.54 -0.88 -13.39
C PRO A 27 -12.01 -0.95 -13.63
N ASP A 28 -11.49 -0.12 -14.53
CA ASP A 28 -10.05 0.00 -14.79
C ASP A 28 -9.29 0.51 -13.54
N LEU A 29 -9.80 1.56 -12.91
CA LEU A 29 -9.21 2.12 -11.69
C LEU A 29 -9.19 1.09 -10.55
N VAL A 30 -10.27 0.34 -10.36
CA VAL A 30 -10.36 -0.68 -9.30
C VAL A 30 -9.33 -1.79 -9.53
N ILE A 31 -9.10 -2.21 -10.78
CA ILE A 31 -8.08 -3.21 -11.12
C ILE A 31 -6.68 -2.67 -10.80
N VAL A 32 -6.37 -1.44 -11.21
CA VAL A 32 -5.07 -0.79 -10.91
C VAL A 32 -4.85 -0.66 -9.41
N ILE A 33 -5.90 -0.31 -8.66
CA ILE A 33 -5.89 -0.22 -7.20
C ILE A 33 -5.57 -1.58 -6.56
N LEU A 34 -6.23 -2.66 -7.00
CA LEU A 34 -5.99 -4.01 -6.48
C LEU A 34 -4.55 -4.47 -6.72
N ILE A 35 -4.03 -4.27 -7.93
CA ILE A 35 -2.65 -4.61 -8.27
C ILE A 35 -1.68 -3.80 -7.41
N THR A 36 -1.94 -2.51 -7.25
CA THR A 36 -1.08 -1.63 -6.46
C THR A 36 -1.08 -2.00 -4.98
N MET A 37 -2.23 -2.35 -4.40
CA MET A 37 -2.32 -2.88 -3.03
C MET A 37 -1.56 -4.20 -2.87
N ALA A 38 -1.63 -5.10 -3.87
CA ALA A 38 -0.89 -6.37 -3.84
C ALA A 38 0.63 -6.13 -3.85
N LEU A 39 1.12 -5.24 -4.70
CA LEU A 39 2.53 -4.87 -4.75
C LEU A 39 3.00 -4.15 -3.49
N LEU A 40 2.18 -3.24 -2.95
CA LEU A 40 2.45 -2.55 -1.69
C LEU A 40 2.56 -3.54 -0.52
N ALA A 41 1.66 -4.52 -0.45
CA ALA A 41 1.71 -5.56 0.57
C ALA A 41 2.97 -6.44 0.41
N TYR A 42 3.33 -6.79 -0.82
CA TYR A 42 4.56 -7.54 -1.12
C TYR A 42 5.81 -6.75 -0.70
N ASP A 43 5.89 -5.47 -1.05
CA ASP A 43 7.00 -4.59 -0.67
C ASP A 43 7.09 -4.44 0.85
N PHE A 44 5.96 -4.31 1.54
CA PHE A 44 5.93 -4.22 2.99
C PHE A 44 6.44 -5.50 3.67
N ILE A 45 6.03 -6.68 3.17
CA ILE A 45 6.50 -7.98 3.69
C ILE A 45 7.99 -8.17 3.42
N THR A 46 8.45 -7.92 2.19
CA THR A 46 9.86 -8.11 1.80
C THR A 46 10.78 -7.11 2.52
N SER A 47 10.35 -5.86 2.63
CA SER A 47 11.10 -4.80 3.31
C SER A 47 11.15 -5.04 4.83
N SER A 48 10.10 -5.60 5.43
CA SER A 48 10.11 -6.03 6.83
C SER A 48 11.00 -7.25 7.09
N GLN A 49 11.33 -8.03 6.07
CA GLN A 49 12.14 -9.25 6.19
C GLN A 49 13.64 -8.98 5.98
N ASN A 50 14.00 -7.86 5.36
CA ASN A 50 15.37 -7.43 5.09
C ASN A 50 15.98 -6.55 6.21
N GLU A 51 15.38 -6.50 7.40
CA GLU A 51 16.13 -6.04 8.57
C GLU A 51 17.22 -7.08 8.86
N PRO A 52 18.52 -6.73 8.73
CA PRO A 52 19.57 -7.61 9.18
C PRO A 52 19.34 -7.84 10.67
N LYS A 53 19.01 -9.07 11.04
CA LYS A 53 19.22 -9.55 12.39
C LYS A 53 20.73 -9.61 12.57
N ASP A 54 21.28 -8.59 13.20
CA ASP A 54 22.58 -8.68 13.87
C ASP A 54 22.60 -9.89 14.82
#